data_AF-A0A849AUT7-F1
#
_entry.id   AF-A0A849AUT7-F1
#
_cell.length_a   1.000
_cell.length_b   1.000
_cell.length_c   1.000
_cell.angle_alpha   90.00
_cell.angle_beta   90.00
_cell.angle_gamma   90.00
#
_symmetry.space_group_name_H-M   'P 1'
#
loop_
_entity.id
_entity.type
_entity.pdbx_description
1 polymer ?
#
loop_
_entity_poly.entity_id
_entity_poly.type
_entity_poly.pdbx_seq_one_letter_code
_entity_poly.pdbx_strand_id
1 'polypeptide(L)' 'MSKLLGGSKRYRILGWVFCNGGGYTTKGQTIYQCDSFEDALNRLRVIHEENLECTYFTIERGEWL' A
#
# COMPACT_ATOMS: atom_id res chain seq x y z
N MET A 1 5.42 -30.58 4.31
CA MET A 1 6.16 -29.30 4.25
C MET A 1 5.19 -28.17 4.55
N SER A 2 5.18 -27.69 5.78
CA SER A 2 4.37 -26.55 6.23
C SER A 2 5.08 -25.24 5.88
N LYS A 3 4.50 -24.43 4.98
CA LYS A 3 4.97 -23.06 4.72
C LYS A 3 3.83 -22.16 4.22
N LEU A 4 3.34 -21.34 5.15
CA LEU A 4 2.60 -20.07 5.00
C LEU A 4 1.23 -20.12 4.32
N LEU A 5 0.21 -20.58 5.06
CA LEU A 5 -1.17 -20.14 4.88
C LEU A 5 -1.32 -18.70 5.42
N GLY A 6 -0.51 -17.77 4.93
CA GLY A 6 -0.83 -16.35 5.03
C GLY A 6 -1.87 -16.09 3.97
N GLY A 7 -3.16 -16.19 4.32
CA GLY A 7 -4.25 -15.98 3.37
C GLY A 7 -4.07 -14.67 2.61
N SER A 8 -4.37 -14.68 1.30
CA SER A 8 -4.30 -13.50 0.44
C SER A 8 -5.05 -12.33 1.06
N LYS A 9 -4.46 -11.14 1.01
CA LYS A 9 -5.08 -9.90 1.50
C LYS A 9 -5.90 -9.23 0.41
N ARG A 10 -7.07 -8.69 0.78
CA ARG A 10 -8.01 -8.08 -0.17
C ARG A 10 -7.64 -6.67 -0.61
N TYR A 11 -6.90 -5.95 0.22
CA TYR A 11 -6.52 -4.57 -0.02
C TYR A 11 -5.03 -4.38 0.19
N ARG A 12 -4.41 -3.55 -0.64
CA ARG A 12 -3.04 -3.07 -0.44
C ARG A 12 -2.97 -1.56 -0.51
N ILE A 13 -1.97 -0.98 0.15
CA ILE A 13 -1.63 0.44 0.09
C ILE A 13 -0.31 0.60 -0.65
N LEU A 14 -0.31 1.46 -1.67
CA LEU A 14 0.88 1.86 -2.42
C LEU A 14 1.16 3.35 -2.19
N GLY A 15 2.44 3.70 -2.21
CA GLY A 15 2.92 5.08 -2.18
C GLY A 15 3.44 5.51 -3.54
N TRP A 16 3.19 6.76 -3.89
CA TRP A 16 3.59 7.38 -5.15
C TRP A 16 4.48 8.58 -4.89
N VAL A 17 5.59 8.68 -5.62
CA VAL A 17 6.58 9.74 -5.49
C VAL A 17 6.56 10.58 -6.76
N PHE A 18 6.54 11.90 -6.61
CA PHE A 18 6.67 12.81 -7.74
C PHE A 18 8.06 12.68 -8.39
N CYS A 19 8.08 12.52 -9.70
CA CYS A 19 9.29 12.47 -10.49
C CYS A 19 9.54 13.82 -11.14
N ASN A 20 10.81 14.22 -11.25
CA ASN A 20 11.24 15.49 -11.86
C ASN A 20 10.76 15.72 -13.31
N GLY A 21 10.20 14.69 -13.97
CA GLY A 21 9.57 14.79 -15.30
C GLY A 21 8.08 15.18 -15.30
N GLY A 22 7.51 15.56 -14.16
CA GLY A 22 6.10 15.98 -14.07
C GLY A 22 5.09 14.84 -13.90
N GLY A 23 5.57 13.63 -13.61
CA GLY A 23 4.74 12.43 -13.39
C GLY A 23 4.92 11.87 -11.98
N TYR A 24 4.17 10.80 -11.68
CA TYR A 24 4.30 10.08 -10.42
C TYR A 24 4.69 8.64 -10.70
N THR A 25 5.67 8.12 -9.95
CA THR A 25 6.03 6.71 -9.96
C THR A 25 5.60 6.06 -8.67
N THR A 26 5.11 4.83 -8.75
CA THR A 26 4.90 4.00 -7.57
C THR A 26 6.26 3.66 -6.94
N LYS A 27 6.31 3.51 -5.61
CA LYS A 27 7.46 2.89 -4.91
C LYS A 27 7.69 1.43 -5.32
N GLY A 28 6.78 0.84 -6.10
CA GLY A 28 6.89 -0.51 -6.64
C GLY A 28 6.69 -1.62 -5.61
N GLN A 29 6.48 -1.26 -4.34
CA GLN A 29 6.27 -2.20 -3.24
C GLN A 29 4.97 -1.89 -2.50
N THR A 30 4.30 -2.97 -2.07
CA THR A 30 3.19 -2.89 -1.12
C THR A 30 3.70 -2.36 0.21
N ILE A 31 3.16 -1.24 0.67
CA ILE A 31 3.50 -0.67 1.99
C ILE A 31 2.73 -1.39 3.09
N TYR A 32 1.46 -1.70 2.84
CA TYR A 32 0.58 -2.37 3.78
C TYR A 32 -0.47 -3.19 3.06
N GLN A 33 -0.92 -4.29 3.67
CA GLN A 33 -1.99 -5.14 3.17
C GLN A 33 -2.93 -5.61 4.27
N CYS A 34 -4.22 -5.67 3.97
CA CYS A 34 -5.28 -6.02 4.92
C CYS A 34 -6.52 -6.60 4.21
N ASP A 35 -7.48 -7.09 4.99
CA ASP A 35 -8.67 -7.76 4.46
C ASP A 35 -9.89 -6.85 4.34
N SER A 36 -9.87 -5.66 4.96
CA SER A 36 -10.97 -4.69 4.92
C SER A 36 -10.51 -3.33 4.40
N PHE A 37 -11.43 -2.62 3.73
CA PHE A 37 -11.16 -1.26 3.26
C PHE A 37 -11.04 -0.27 4.44
N GLU A 38 -11.79 -0.50 5.51
CA GLU A 38 -11.77 0.32 6.71
C GLU A 38 -10.41 0.26 7.42
N ASP A 39 -9.82 -0.93 7.55
CA ASP A 39 -8.46 -1.09 8.09
C ASP A 39 -7.43 -0.35 7.25
N ALA A 40 -7.56 -0.41 5.92
CA ALA A 40 -6.68 0.33 5.01
C ALA A 40 -6.78 1.85 5.25
N LEU A 41 -7.99 2.39 5.40
CA LEU A 41 -8.21 3.80 5.71
C LEU A 41 -7.64 4.20 7.07
N ASN A 42 -7.91 3.39 8.10
CA ASN A 42 -7.42 3.63 9.46
C ASN A 42 -5.89 3.63 9.53
N ARG A 43 -5.24 2.78 8.73
CA ARG A 43 -3.77 2.70 8.67
C ARG A 43 -3.14 3.79 7.80
N LEU A 44 -3.89 4.40 6.88
CA LEU A 44 -3.36 5.35 5.90
C LEU A 44 -2.67 6.55 6.55
N ARG A 45 -3.21 7.06 7.66
CA ARG A 45 -2.60 8.20 8.38
C ARG A 45 -1.21 7.87 8.90
N VAL A 46 -1.05 6.72 9.55
CA VAL A 46 0.24 6.26 10.08
C VAL A 46 1.23 6.06 8.92
N ILE A 47 0.78 5.43 7.84
CA ILE A 47 1.60 5.22 6.64
C ILE A 47 2.06 6.55 6.02
N HIS A 48 1.18 7.55 5.97
CA HIS A 48 1.52 8.88 5.48
C HIS A 48 2.62 9.54 6.33
N GLU A 49 2.51 9.45 7.66
CA GLU A 49 3.51 9.98 8.60
C GLU A 49 4.87 9.23 8.51
N GLU A 50 4.85 7.94 8.19
CA GLU A 50 6.05 7.09 8.06
C GLU A 50 6.71 7.12 6.67
N ASN A 51 6.01 7.59 5.62
CA ASN A 51 6.48 7.59 4.23
C ASN A 51 6.40 9.01 3.63
N LEU A 52 7.11 9.96 4.26
CA LEU A 52 7.06 11.40 3.93
C LEU A 52 7.53 11.73 2.51
N GLU A 53 8.27 10.84 1.87
CA GLU A 53 8.69 10.97 0.47
C GLU A 53 7.54 10.73 -0.52
N CYS A 54 6.45 10.11 -0.10
CA CYS A 54 5.29 9.86 -0.95
C CYS A 54 4.43 11.13 -1.06
N THR A 55 4.10 11.51 -2.29
CA THR A 55 3.21 12.64 -2.59
C THR A 55 1.75 12.26 -2.43
N TYR A 56 1.37 11.03 -2.78
CA TYR A 56 0.04 10.48 -2.51
C TYR A 56 0.08 8.96 -2.34
N PHE A 57 -1.06 8.41 -1.91
CA PHE A 57 -1.24 6.99 -1.67
C PHE A 57 -2.49 6.49 -2.39
N THR A 58 -2.46 5.23 -2.80
CA THR A 58 -3.63 4.53 -3.35
C THR A 58 -3.95 3.31 -2.50
N ILE A 59 -5.25 3.05 -2.30
CA ILE A 59 -5.76 1.79 -1.77
C ILE A 59 -6.30 1.00 -2.95
N GLU A 60 -5.75 -0.19 -3.19
CA GLU A 60 -6.15 -1.06 -4.29
C GLU A 60 -6.81 -2.33 -3.78
N ARG A 61 -8.01 -2.61 -4.29
CA ARG A 61 -8.72 -3.87 -4.04
C ARG A 61 -8.23 -4.94 -5.01
N GLY A 62 -7.95 -6.14 -4.50
CA GLY A 62 -7.47 -7.28 -5.29
C GLY A 62 -7.34 -8.54 -4.45
N GLU A 63 -6.49 -9.46 -4.90
CA GLU A 63 -5.99 -10.59 -4.11
C GLU A 63 -4.47 -10.51 -4.11
N TRP A 64 -3.91 -10.14 -2.95
CA TRP A 64 -2.49 -9.84 -2.77
C TRP A 64 -1.84 -10.89 -1.88
N LEU A 65 -0.64 -11.34 -2.24
CA LEU A 65 0.15 -12.35 -1.52
C LEU A 65 1.17 -11.67 -0.59
#